data_AF-W2SUH1-F1
#
_entry.id   AF-W2SUH1-F1
#
_cell.length_a   1.000
_cell.length_b   1.000
_cell.length_c   1.000
_cell.angle_alpha   90.00
_cell.angle_beta   90.00
_cell.angle_gamma   90.00
#
_symmetry.space_group_name_H-M   'P 1'
#
loop_
_entity.id
_entity.type
_entity.pdbx_description
1 polymer ?
#
loop_
_entity_poly.entity_id
_entity_poly.type
_entity_poly.pdbx_seq_one_letter_code
_entity_poly.pdbx_strand_id
1 'polypeptide(L)'
;LFDHIAKCIAIFMMEEFGKQKKKLALGFTFSFPTKLDGLAKGILIRWTKGFCASGVVGKDVVRLLKRACKKIPEIDVDVVAILNDTVATLMACAFSDKNCQMGAILGTGTNACYMEKLENVHKMKGEWENDGLPDEIISDIEWGGFGDDGCLSFVQTEYDKEIDEKSLNPKRQ
;
A
#
# COMPACT_ATOMS: atom_id res chain seq x y z
N LEU A 1 -3.79 6.36 15.40
CA LEU A 1 -3.79 5.34 14.33
C LEU A 1 -2.97 4.10 14.72
N PHE A 2 -1.63 4.12 14.64
CA PHE A 2 -0.82 2.90 14.84
C PHE A 2 -0.94 2.26 16.23
N ASP A 3 -1.10 3.04 17.30
CA ASP A 3 -1.35 2.48 18.64
C ASP A 3 -2.68 1.71 18.72
N HIS A 4 -3.69 2.09 17.92
CA HIS A 4 -4.95 1.35 17.82
C HIS A 4 -4.74 0.04 17.04
N ILE A 5 -4.04 0.09 15.90
CA ILE A 5 -3.68 -1.11 15.12
C ILE A 5 -2.91 -2.11 15.99
N ALA A 6 -1.91 -1.64 16.76
CA ALA A 6 -1.15 -2.49 17.67
C ALA A 6 -2.05 -3.16 18.72
N LYS A 7 -3.01 -2.44 19.31
CA LYS A 7 -3.98 -3.04 20.24
C LYS A 7 -4.80 -4.14 19.57
N CYS A 8 -5.25 -3.95 18.33
CA CYS A 8 -5.96 -4.99 17.59
C CYS A 8 -5.08 -6.22 17.33
N ILE A 9 -3.81 -6.03 16.97
CA ILE A 9 -2.84 -7.14 16.81
C ILE A 9 -2.67 -7.90 18.13
N ALA A 10 -2.56 -7.19 19.27
CA ALA A 10 -2.44 -7.83 20.58
C ALA A 10 -3.67 -8.66 20.93
N ILE A 11 -4.88 -8.16 20.66
CA ILE A 11 -6.14 -8.90 20.84
C ILE A 11 -6.10 -10.20 20.02
N PHE A 12 -5.80 -10.10 18.72
CA PHE A 12 -5.68 -11.26 17.84
C PHE A 12 -4.65 -12.28 18.35
N MET A 13 -3.46 -11.83 18.76
CA MET A 13 -2.42 -12.73 19.26
C MET A 13 -2.87 -13.48 20.53
N MET A 14 -3.58 -12.79 21.42
CA MET A 14 -4.10 -13.40 22.66
C MET A 14 -5.26 -14.36 22.38
N GLU A 15 -6.11 -14.07 21.41
CA GLU A 15 -7.23 -14.94 21.01
C GLU A 15 -6.75 -16.23 20.33
N GLU A 16 -5.78 -16.12 19.41
CA GLU A 16 -5.31 -17.27 18.62
C GLU A 16 -4.23 -18.11 19.32
N PHE A 17 -3.35 -17.48 20.10
CA PHE A 17 -2.18 -18.16 20.69
C PHE A 17 -2.18 -18.15 22.23
N GLY A 18 -3.12 -17.44 22.86
CA GLY A 18 -3.19 -17.32 24.31
C GLY A 18 -1.89 -16.76 24.89
N LYS A 19 -1.36 -17.41 25.93
CA LYS A 19 -0.08 -17.03 26.56
C LYS A 19 1.15 -17.58 25.82
N GLN A 20 0.97 -18.37 24.77
CA GLN A 20 2.11 -18.91 24.01
C GLN A 20 2.72 -17.79 23.17
N LYS A 21 3.91 -17.35 23.54
CA LYS A 21 4.65 -16.37 22.74
C LYS A 21 5.11 -17.03 21.45
N LYS A 22 4.53 -16.60 20.34
CA LYS A 22 4.94 -17.01 18.99
C LYS A 22 5.35 -15.78 18.20
N LYS A 23 6.60 -15.77 17.74
CA LYS A 23 7.07 -14.75 16.81
C LYS A 23 6.43 -14.97 15.44
N LEU A 24 5.69 -13.99 14.93
CA LEU A 24 5.02 -14.06 13.63
C LEU A 24 5.63 -13.08 12.63
N ALA A 25 5.81 -13.53 11.38
CA ALA A 25 6.08 -12.62 10.28
C ALA A 25 4.78 -11.93 9.86
N LEU A 26 4.81 -10.60 9.74
CA LEU A 26 3.65 -9.78 9.38
C LEU A 26 3.90 -9.06 8.06
N GLY A 27 3.04 -9.31 7.08
CA GLY A 27 2.87 -8.47 5.90
C GLY A 27 1.89 -7.34 6.21
N PHE A 28 2.30 -6.09 6.01
CA PHE A 28 1.49 -4.92 6.30
C PHE A 28 0.92 -4.34 5.01
N THR A 29 -0.28 -4.80 4.63
CA THR A 29 -1.01 -4.19 3.52
C THR A 29 -1.46 -2.78 3.92
N PHE A 30 -0.93 -1.77 3.25
CA PHE A 30 -1.14 -0.36 3.55
C PHE A 30 -1.54 0.38 2.27
N SER A 31 -2.85 0.41 2.01
CA SER A 31 -3.48 0.86 0.76
C SER A 31 -3.52 2.37 0.55
N PHE A 32 -2.36 3.02 0.63
CA PHE A 32 -2.19 4.45 0.40
C PHE A 32 -0.93 4.69 -0.43
N PRO A 33 -0.87 5.77 -1.22
CA PRO A 33 0.32 6.13 -1.99
C PRO A 33 1.57 6.16 -1.13
N THR A 34 2.45 5.17 -1.32
CA THR A 34 3.60 4.92 -0.46
C THR A 34 4.84 4.73 -1.31
N LYS A 35 5.89 5.52 -1.03
CA LYS A 35 7.21 5.28 -1.62
C LYS A 35 7.89 4.14 -0.89
N LEU A 36 8.14 3.04 -1.57
CA LEU A 36 8.91 1.93 -1.02
C LEU A 36 10.42 2.20 -1.17
N ASP A 37 11.13 2.22 -0.04
CA ASP A 37 12.60 2.31 0.01
C ASP A 37 13.22 0.93 0.38
N GLY A 38 12.43 -0.14 0.26
CA GLY A 38 12.76 -1.51 0.64
C GLY A 38 11.51 -2.29 1.06
N LEU A 39 11.60 -3.62 1.09
CA LEU A 39 10.43 -4.49 1.32
C LEU A 39 9.69 -4.18 2.64
N ALA A 40 10.43 -3.82 3.70
CA ALA A 40 9.88 -3.46 5.01
C ALA A 40 10.06 -1.97 5.34
N LYS A 41 10.07 -1.08 4.34
CA LYS A 41 10.22 0.37 4.53
C LYS A 41 9.38 1.14 3.51
N GLY A 42 8.32 1.79 3.99
CA GLY A 42 7.40 2.56 3.14
C GLY A 42 7.17 3.95 3.71
N ILE A 43 7.41 4.99 2.90
CA ILE A 43 7.17 6.39 3.24
C ILE A 43 5.81 6.82 2.68
N LEU A 44 4.88 7.19 3.55
CA LEU A 44 3.58 7.70 3.10
C LEU A 44 3.74 9.01 2.33
N ILE A 45 3.25 9.07 1.09
CA ILE A 45 3.32 10.27 0.24
C ILE A 45 2.17 11.22 0.60
N ARG A 46 0.95 10.71 0.68
CA ARG A 46 -0.26 11.47 1.03
C ARG A 46 -1.36 10.52 1.50
N TRP A 47 -2.30 11.03 2.27
CA TRP A 47 -3.54 10.31 2.53
C TRP A 47 -4.52 10.45 1.36
N THR A 48 -5.34 9.42 1.17
CA THR A 48 -6.47 9.38 0.22
C THR A 48 -7.68 8.81 0.97
N LYS A 49 -8.82 8.61 0.29
CA LYS A 49 -9.99 7.89 0.85
C LYS A 49 -10.52 8.54 2.15
N GLY A 50 -10.37 9.86 2.28
CA GLY A 50 -10.82 10.65 3.43
C GLY A 50 -10.00 10.50 4.72
N PHE A 51 -8.83 9.85 4.68
CA PHE A 51 -7.94 9.78 5.84
C PHE A 51 -7.17 11.10 6.03
N CYS A 52 -6.91 11.49 7.28
CA CYS A 52 -6.18 12.72 7.60
C CYS A 52 -5.34 12.64 8.89
N ALA A 53 -4.84 11.44 9.24
CA ALA A 53 -4.08 11.25 10.48
C ALA A 53 -2.77 12.07 10.47
N SER A 54 -2.61 12.95 11.45
CA SER A 54 -1.46 13.86 11.58
C SER A 54 -0.16 13.10 11.92
N GLY A 55 0.97 13.67 11.48
CA GLY A 55 2.30 13.14 11.81
C GLY A 55 2.69 11.84 11.09
N VAL A 56 1.96 11.43 10.04
CA VAL A 56 2.24 10.20 9.27
C VAL A 56 2.78 10.50 7.87
N VAL A 57 2.28 11.54 7.20
CA VAL A 57 2.76 11.94 5.87
C VAL A 57 4.26 12.25 5.91
N GLY A 58 5.00 11.71 4.95
CA GLY A 58 6.46 11.82 4.87
C GLY A 58 7.21 10.95 5.91
N LYS A 59 6.53 10.01 6.60
CA LYS A 59 7.14 9.12 7.58
C LYS A 59 7.08 7.66 7.13
N ASP A 60 8.04 6.89 7.65
CA ASP A 60 8.12 5.45 7.52
C ASP A 60 7.02 4.76 8.35
N VAL A 61 5.98 4.28 7.67
CA VAL A 61 4.80 3.70 8.33
C VAL A 61 5.10 2.34 8.96
N VAL A 62 6.06 1.59 8.42
CA VAL A 62 6.52 0.33 9.02
C VAL A 62 7.20 0.61 10.36
N ARG A 63 8.05 1.64 10.41
CA ARG A 63 8.66 2.08 11.68
C ARG A 63 7.62 2.57 12.68
N LEU A 64 6.61 3.31 12.24
CA LEU A 64 5.52 3.75 13.11
C LEU A 64 4.74 2.57 13.69
N LEU A 65 4.42 1.55 12.88
CA LEU A 65 3.77 0.32 13.34
C LEU A 65 4.67 -0.46 14.30
N LYS A 66 5.94 -0.71 13.93
CA LYS A 66 6.91 -1.40 14.81
C LYS A 66 7.06 -0.70 16.16
N ARG A 67 7.10 0.64 16.19
CA ARG A 67 7.15 1.41 17.44
C ARG A 67 5.90 1.24 18.28
N ALA A 68 4.72 1.20 17.67
CA ALA A 68 3.47 0.97 18.38
C ALA A 68 3.40 -0.45 18.95
N CYS A 69 3.78 -1.47 18.16
CA CYS A 69 3.84 -2.87 18.59
C CYS A 69 4.78 -3.07 19.79
N LYS A 70 5.97 -2.45 19.78
CA LYS A 70 6.94 -2.54 20.89
C LYS A 70 6.44 -2.04 22.24
N LYS A 71 5.36 -1.24 22.29
CA LYS A 71 4.77 -0.75 23.53
C LYS A 71 3.93 -1.81 24.25
N ILE A 72 3.57 -2.92 23.58
CA ILE A 72 2.61 -3.91 24.07
C ILE A 72 3.35 -5.25 24.23
N PRO A 73 3.59 -5.73 25.47
CA PRO A 73 4.38 -6.93 25.75
C PRO A 73 3.87 -8.23 25.12
N GLU A 74 2.57 -8.29 24.82
CA GLU A 74 1.87 -9.42 24.20
C GLU A 74 2.20 -9.57 22.71
N ILE A 75 2.74 -8.52 22.07
CA ILE A 75 3.01 -8.52 20.63
C ILE A 75 4.44 -8.99 20.36
N ASP A 76 4.55 -10.11 19.66
CA ASP A 76 5.81 -10.62 19.10
C ASP A 76 5.66 -10.81 17.58
N VAL A 77 5.71 -9.69 16.84
CA VAL A 77 5.60 -9.69 15.38
C VAL A 77 6.80 -9.01 14.73
N ASP A 78 7.23 -9.55 13.60
CA ASP A 78 8.23 -8.97 12.74
C ASP A 78 7.57 -8.49 11.45
N VAL A 79 7.48 -7.17 11.27
CA VAL A 79 6.96 -6.62 10.01
C VAL A 79 8.04 -6.79 8.94
N VAL A 80 7.82 -7.76 8.05
CA VAL A 80 8.78 -8.20 7.01
C VAL A 80 8.49 -7.60 5.65
N ALA A 81 7.25 -7.15 5.42
CA ALA A 81 6.84 -6.55 4.16
C ALA A 81 5.78 -5.46 4.37
N ILE A 82 5.79 -4.46 3.50
CA ILE A 82 4.70 -3.53 3.27
C ILE A 82 4.33 -3.57 1.78
N LEU A 83 3.03 -3.53 1.50
CA LEU A 83 2.51 -3.63 0.14
C LEU A 83 1.17 -2.88 -0.01
N ASN A 84 0.83 -2.49 -1.22
CA ASN A 84 -0.50 -1.98 -1.57
C ASN A 84 -1.53 -3.12 -1.60
N ASP A 85 -2.83 -2.82 -1.47
CA ASP A 85 -3.88 -3.85 -1.56
C ASP A 85 -3.96 -4.49 -2.93
N THR A 86 -3.81 -3.72 -4.01
CA THR A 86 -3.75 -4.27 -5.38
C THR A 86 -2.63 -5.31 -5.53
N VAL A 87 -1.45 -5.03 -4.97
CA VAL A 87 -0.29 -5.95 -4.97
C VAL A 87 -0.61 -7.20 -4.16
N ALA A 88 -1.24 -7.05 -2.99
CA ALA A 88 -1.66 -8.18 -2.17
C ALA A 88 -2.67 -9.06 -2.91
N THR A 89 -3.63 -8.43 -3.60
CA THR A 89 -4.65 -9.10 -4.44
C THR A 89 -4.00 -9.87 -5.58
N LEU A 90 -3.06 -9.26 -6.31
CA LEU A 90 -2.30 -9.92 -7.37
C LEU A 90 -1.55 -11.13 -6.80
N MET A 91 -0.75 -10.95 -5.75
CA MET A 91 0.07 -12.03 -5.18
C MET A 91 -0.79 -13.18 -4.64
N ALA A 92 -1.91 -12.88 -3.98
CA ALA A 92 -2.82 -13.91 -3.46
C ALA A 92 -3.45 -14.75 -4.58
N CYS A 93 -3.82 -14.12 -5.71
CA CYS A 93 -4.35 -14.83 -6.87
C CYS A 93 -3.24 -15.62 -7.58
N ALA A 94 -2.08 -14.98 -7.81
CA ALA A 94 -0.91 -15.57 -8.46
C ALA A 94 -0.37 -16.81 -7.72
N PHE A 95 -0.59 -16.90 -6.40
CA PHE A 95 -0.27 -18.10 -5.62
C PHE A 95 -1.04 -19.34 -6.11
N SER A 96 -2.28 -19.17 -6.56
CA SER A 96 -3.14 -20.26 -7.05
C SER A 96 -3.13 -20.39 -8.57
N ASP A 97 -3.06 -19.26 -9.28
CA ASP A 97 -3.06 -19.20 -10.74
C ASP A 97 -1.85 -18.42 -11.26
N LYS A 98 -0.88 -19.14 -11.81
CA LYS A 98 0.36 -18.56 -12.33
C LYS A 98 0.15 -17.61 -13.52
N ASN A 99 -1.03 -17.60 -14.14
CA ASN A 99 -1.37 -16.70 -15.23
C ASN A 99 -1.91 -15.34 -14.74
N CYS A 100 -2.10 -15.16 -13.44
CA CYS A 100 -2.52 -13.88 -12.89
C CYS A 100 -1.40 -12.84 -13.03
N GLN A 101 -1.64 -11.78 -13.80
CA GLN A 101 -0.65 -10.73 -14.09
C GLN A 101 -1.12 -9.33 -13.69
N MET A 102 -2.34 -9.20 -13.16
CA MET A 102 -2.92 -7.92 -12.73
C MET A 102 -3.79 -8.11 -11.49
N GLY A 103 -3.67 -7.20 -10.53
CA GLY A 103 -4.58 -7.08 -9.38
C GLY A 103 -5.30 -5.74 -9.45
N ALA A 104 -6.62 -5.75 -9.26
CA ALA A 104 -7.43 -4.53 -9.28
C ALA A 104 -8.34 -4.46 -8.06
N ILE A 105 -8.55 -3.26 -7.56
CA ILE A 105 -9.49 -2.95 -6.49
C ILE A 105 -10.56 -2.04 -7.07
N LEU A 106 -11.82 -2.46 -6.95
CA LEU A 106 -13.01 -1.72 -7.36
C LEU A 106 -13.92 -1.58 -6.14
N GLY A 107 -13.71 -0.53 -5.34
CA GLY A 107 -14.43 -0.31 -4.09
C GLY A 107 -14.48 1.16 -3.69
N THR A 108 -14.30 1.47 -2.41
CA THR A 108 -14.26 2.85 -1.90
C THR A 108 -13.25 3.73 -2.64
N GLY A 109 -12.16 3.13 -3.11
CA GLY A 109 -11.29 3.70 -4.14
C GLY A 109 -11.15 2.70 -5.28
N THR A 110 -10.58 3.17 -6.39
CA THR A 110 -10.19 2.33 -7.52
C THR A 110 -8.67 2.38 -7.68
N ASN A 111 -8.02 1.23 -7.79
CA ASN A 111 -6.60 1.11 -8.11
C ASN A 111 -6.30 -0.19 -8.86
N ALA A 112 -5.15 -0.25 -9.53
CA ALA A 112 -4.61 -1.47 -10.09
C ALA A 112 -3.08 -1.56 -9.99
N CYS A 113 -2.58 -2.79 -9.98
CA CYS A 113 -1.19 -3.13 -10.19
C CYS A 113 -1.06 -4.24 -11.22
N TYR A 114 0.11 -4.39 -11.81
CA TYR A 114 0.40 -5.45 -12.79
C TYR A 114 1.89 -5.84 -12.79
N MET A 115 2.21 -6.99 -13.37
CA MET A 115 3.59 -7.38 -13.65
C MET A 115 4.13 -6.58 -14.83
N GLU A 116 5.17 -5.78 -14.58
CA GLU A 116 5.87 -4.99 -15.60
C GLU A 116 7.29 -5.51 -15.79
N LYS A 117 7.79 -5.46 -17.02
CA LYS A 117 9.18 -5.76 -17.31
C LYS A 117 10.07 -4.59 -16.90
N LEU A 118 11.18 -4.88 -16.23
CA LEU A 118 12.11 -3.86 -15.76
C LEU A 118 12.74 -3.04 -16.91
N GLU A 119 12.82 -3.58 -18.13
CA GLU A 119 13.23 -2.84 -19.34
C GLU A 119 12.32 -1.63 -19.67
N ASN A 120 11.03 -1.71 -19.33
CA ASN A 120 10.06 -0.64 -19.51
C ASN A 120 10.08 0.37 -18.35
N VAL A 121 10.72 0.04 -17.22
CA VAL A 121 10.79 0.88 -16.03
C VAL A 121 12.03 1.78 -16.08
N HIS A 122 12.00 2.76 -16.99
CA HIS A 122 13.16 3.63 -17.26
C HIS A 122 13.72 4.36 -16.02
N LYS A 123 12.91 4.58 -14.98
CA LYS A 123 13.33 5.17 -13.70
C LYS A 123 14.31 4.30 -12.90
N MET A 124 14.41 3.01 -13.20
CA MET A 124 15.31 2.04 -12.56
C MET A 124 16.44 1.59 -13.49
N LYS A 125 16.59 2.20 -14.67
CA LYS A 125 17.63 1.81 -15.63
C LYS A 125 19.03 1.95 -15.01
N GLY A 126 19.82 0.88 -15.08
CA GLY A 126 21.15 0.76 -14.50
C GLY A 126 21.18 0.19 -13.07
N GLU A 127 20.03 -0.07 -12.44
CA GLU A 127 19.94 -0.55 -11.06
C GLU A 127 19.72 -2.07 -10.95
N TRP A 128 19.13 -2.71 -11.95
CA TRP A 128 18.67 -4.11 -11.88
C TRP A 128 19.41 -5.04 -12.83
N GLU A 129 20.05 -4.52 -13.89
CA GLU A 129 20.59 -5.32 -15.00
C GLU A 129 21.71 -6.30 -14.61
N ASN A 130 22.29 -6.18 -13.41
CA ASN A 130 23.39 -7.02 -12.93
C ASN A 130 23.16 -7.58 -11.52
N ASP A 131 21.94 -7.54 -10.98
CA ASP A 131 21.65 -8.01 -9.62
C ASP A 131 21.38 -9.53 -9.51
N GLY A 132 21.13 -10.19 -10.64
CA GLY A 132 20.84 -11.62 -10.73
C GLY A 132 19.41 -12.00 -10.30
N LEU A 133 18.51 -11.02 -10.15
CA LEU A 133 17.10 -11.19 -9.85
C LEU A 133 16.26 -11.26 -11.14
N PRO A 134 14.97 -11.65 -11.06
CA PRO A 134 14.09 -11.63 -12.22
C PRO A 134 13.90 -10.23 -12.81
N ASP A 135 13.82 -10.15 -14.15
CA ASP A 135 13.65 -8.92 -14.92
C ASP A 135 12.21 -8.34 -14.90
N GLU A 136 11.42 -8.69 -13.89
CA GLU A 136 10.02 -8.26 -13.74
C GLU A 136 9.75 -7.70 -12.34
N ILE A 137 8.88 -6.70 -12.28
CA ILE A 137 8.50 -6.02 -11.06
C ILE A 137 6.99 -5.79 -11.04
N ILE A 138 6.36 -5.90 -9.86
CA ILE A 138 4.97 -5.48 -9.71
C ILE A 138 4.92 -3.95 -9.69
N SER A 139 4.25 -3.35 -10.66
CA SER A 139 4.02 -1.91 -10.73
C SER A 139 2.62 -1.58 -10.19
N ASP A 140 2.58 -0.96 -9.02
CA ASP A 140 1.38 -0.29 -8.50
C ASP A 140 1.18 1.05 -9.22
N ILE A 141 0.07 1.17 -9.94
CA ILE A 141 -0.17 2.30 -10.83
C ILE A 141 -0.65 3.53 -10.04
N GLU A 142 -1.36 3.31 -8.92
CA GLU A 142 -2.13 4.36 -8.24
C GLU A 142 -3.02 5.12 -9.25
N TRP A 143 -3.74 4.38 -10.11
CA TRP A 143 -4.43 4.91 -11.30
C TRP A 143 -5.57 5.88 -10.99
N GLY A 144 -5.93 6.04 -9.72
CA GLY A 144 -6.98 6.94 -9.28
C GLY A 144 -6.62 8.41 -9.50
N GLY A 145 -5.33 8.73 -9.66
CA GLY A 145 -4.87 10.05 -10.08
C GLY A 145 -4.90 10.29 -11.59
N PHE A 146 -5.38 9.35 -12.40
CA PHE A 146 -5.53 9.55 -13.84
C PHE A 146 -6.61 10.60 -14.12
N GLY A 147 -6.23 11.71 -14.78
CA GLY A 147 -7.10 12.85 -15.03
C GLY A 147 -6.83 14.08 -14.15
N ASP A 148 -6.00 13.97 -13.10
CA ASP A 148 -5.62 15.09 -12.21
C ASP A 148 -4.94 16.25 -12.96
N ASP A 149 -4.32 15.98 -14.11
CA ASP A 149 -3.69 16.96 -15.01
C ASP A 149 -4.67 17.60 -16.01
N GLY A 150 -5.94 17.21 -15.98
CA GLY A 150 -6.98 17.67 -16.89
C GLY A 150 -7.06 16.88 -18.20
N CYS A 151 -6.29 15.81 -18.41
CA CYS A 151 -6.38 15.02 -19.64
C CYS A 151 -7.76 14.38 -19.87
N LEU A 152 -8.55 14.22 -18.80
CA LEU A 152 -9.94 13.73 -18.84
C LEU A 152 -10.99 14.84 -18.75
N SER A 153 -10.61 16.12 -18.84
CA SER A 153 -11.59 17.23 -18.68
C SER A 153 -12.71 17.20 -19.71
N PHE A 154 -12.50 16.55 -20.85
CA PHE A 154 -13.48 16.42 -21.93
C PHE A 154 -14.62 15.44 -21.62
N VAL A 155 -14.44 14.54 -20.64
CA VAL A 155 -15.52 13.63 -20.17
C VAL A 155 -16.13 14.08 -18.83
N GLN A 156 -15.53 15.04 -18.15
CA GLN A 156 -16.03 15.55 -16.86
C GLN A 156 -17.27 16.42 -17.05
N THR A 157 -18.33 16.10 -16.32
CA THR A 157 -19.58 16.86 -16.28
C THR A 157 -19.53 17.97 -15.24
N GLU A 158 -20.58 18.80 -15.19
CA GLU A 158 -20.75 19.77 -14.10
C GLU A 158 -20.93 19.12 -12.73
N TYR A 159 -21.53 17.92 -12.68
CA TYR A 159 -21.72 17.15 -11.45
C TYR A 159 -20.39 16.64 -10.88
N ASP A 160 -19.49 16.15 -11.74
CA ASP A 160 -18.16 15.69 -11.33
C ASP A 160 -17.36 16.84 -10.70
N LYS A 161 -17.44 18.03 -11.29
CA LYS A 161 -16.76 19.24 -10.80
C LYS A 161 -17.30 19.66 -9.43
N GLU A 162 -18.62 19.67 -9.25
CA GLU A 162 -19.25 20.01 -7.97
C GLU A 162 -18.83 19.03 -6.86
N ILE A 163 -18.77 17.73 -7.17
CA ILE A 163 -18.31 16.70 -6.23
C ILE A 163 -16.84 16.93 -5.86
N ASP A 164 -15.97 17.18 -6.85
CA ASP A 164 -14.54 17.43 -6.64
C ASP A 164 -14.30 18.67 -5.76
N GLU A 165 -14.97 19.78 -6.07
CA GLU A 165 -14.88 21.04 -5.32
C GLU A 165 -15.28 20.90 -3.84
N LYS A 166 -16.24 20.01 -3.56
CA LYS A 166 -16.75 19.74 -2.20
C LYS A 166 -16.03 18.59 -1.50
N SER A 167 -15.10 17.92 -2.17
CA SER A 167 -14.39 16.78 -1.62
C SER A 167 -13.36 17.21 -0.56
N LEU A 168 -12.82 16.23 0.16
CA LEU A 168 -11.72 16.46 1.10
C LEU A 168 -10.41 16.80 0.38
N ASN A 169 -10.28 16.43 -0.89
CA ASN A 169 -9.07 16.54 -1.69
C ASN A 169 -9.35 17.17 -3.08
N PRO A 170 -9.76 18.45 -3.18
CA PRO A 170 -10.11 19.03 -4.48
C PRO A 170 -8.99 18.86 -5.54
N LYS A 171 -9.42 18.52 -6.76
CA LYS A 171 -8.62 18.19 -7.96
C LYS A 171 -7.84 16.87 -7.87
N ARG A 172 -8.17 16.01 -6.90
CA ARG A 172 -7.44 14.77 -6.60
C ARG A 172 -8.36 13.71 -6.00
N GLN A 173 -7.91 12.46 -6.04
CA GLN A 173 -8.54 11.35 -5.29
C GLN A 173 -8.16 11.34 -3.79
#